data_AF-A0A6P2GD33-F1
#
_entry.id   AF-A0A6P2GD33-F1
#
_cell.length_a   1.000
_cell.length_b   1.000
_cell.length_c   1.000
_cell.angle_alpha   90.00
_cell.angle_beta   90.00
_cell.angle_gamma   90.00
#
_symmetry.space_group_name_H-M   'P 1'
#
loop_
_entity.id
_entity.type
_entity.pdbx_description
1 polymer ?
#
loop_
_entity_poly.entity_id
_entity_poly.type
_entity_poly.pdbx_seq_one_letter_code
_entity_poly.pdbx_strand_id
1 'polypeptide(L)'
;MSKITDVLKVLSKCEPYRPAKGVSMERARKAARLLLAGGGVCFVLLGALALWHKAAPAPLQQHVAIVFYVLTVLFSLLSLIVEPVAGIVQMFRWKSETLNTITREVETDEKHALLLAGYDDSTLEYARHVLQLKVKRLDARAVSFFGGGTAAYALLAVTLSNIKDAGGLPWLQSTLTSGFVSGNFLNTAIVWGIALVFGLSVGSMALKVVQSRYVYQVELIELVLLHRTMAKAAKRA
;
A
#
# COMPACT_ATOMS: atom_id res chain seq x y z
N MET A 1 10.04 -31.96 -20.42
CA MET A 1 10.58 -30.78 -19.71
C MET A 1 10.20 -29.46 -20.39
N SER A 2 10.36 -29.29 -21.71
CA SER A 2 10.03 -28.05 -22.44
C SER A 2 8.62 -27.49 -22.16
N LYS A 3 7.59 -28.34 -22.23
CA LYS A 3 6.19 -27.94 -22.00
C LYS A 3 5.92 -27.35 -20.60
N ILE A 4 6.62 -27.84 -19.56
CA ILE A 4 6.43 -27.36 -18.17
C ILE A 4 7.08 -25.99 -18.00
N THR A 5 8.28 -25.79 -18.56
CA THR A 5 8.93 -24.49 -18.60
C THR A 5 8.11 -23.45 -19.36
N ASP A 6 7.41 -23.85 -20.43
CA ASP A 6 6.52 -22.96 -21.18
C ASP A 6 5.31 -22.56 -20.33
N VAL A 7 4.67 -23.50 -19.64
CA VAL A 7 3.57 -23.21 -18.69
C VAL A 7 4.03 -22.25 -17.58
N LEU A 8 5.18 -22.52 -16.97
CA LEU A 8 5.74 -21.66 -15.91
C LEU A 8 6.09 -20.26 -16.43
N LYS A 9 6.52 -20.14 -17.70
CA LYS A 9 6.84 -18.87 -18.36
C LYS A 9 5.60 -18.06 -18.72
N VAL A 10 4.47 -18.72 -19.01
CA VAL A 10 3.18 -18.04 -19.17
C VAL A 10 2.67 -17.58 -17.81
N LEU A 11 2.70 -18.44 -16.79
CA LEU A 11 2.28 -18.13 -15.41
C LEU A 11 3.09 -16.99 -14.78
N SER A 12 4.37 -16.83 -15.13
CA SER A 12 5.20 -15.73 -14.61
C SER A 12 4.79 -14.35 -15.15
N LYS A 13 4.04 -14.30 -16.26
CA LYS A 13 3.51 -13.06 -16.83
C LYS A 13 2.12 -12.71 -16.30
N CYS A 14 1.43 -13.66 -15.67
CA CYS A 14 0.14 -13.41 -15.03
C CYS A 14 0.39 -12.72 -13.69
N GLU A 15 -0.10 -11.51 -13.54
CA GLU A 15 -0.05 -10.76 -12.27
C GLU A 15 -1.47 -10.50 -11.77
N PRO A 16 -1.71 -10.60 -10.46
CA PRO A 16 -3.04 -10.38 -9.89
C PRO A 16 -3.51 -8.95 -10.17
N TYR A 17 -4.81 -8.80 -10.41
CA TYR A 17 -5.40 -7.50 -10.66
C TYR A 17 -5.17 -6.58 -9.45
N ARG A 18 -4.53 -5.43 -9.70
CA ARG A 18 -4.34 -4.39 -8.67
C ARG A 18 -5.36 -3.28 -8.90
N PRO A 19 -6.30 -3.05 -7.97
CA PRO A 19 -7.24 -1.95 -8.12
C PRO A 19 -6.46 -0.63 -8.16
N ALA A 20 -6.76 0.21 -9.15
CA ALA A 20 -6.29 1.58 -9.17
C ALA A 20 -6.78 2.30 -7.91
N LYS A 21 -5.90 3.09 -7.27
CA LYS A 21 -6.27 3.92 -6.12
C LYS A 21 -7.51 4.75 -6.48
N GLY A 22 -8.47 4.81 -5.56
CA GLY A 22 -9.75 5.49 -5.78
C GLY A 22 -9.55 6.93 -6.29
N VAL A 23 -9.82 7.13 -7.57
CA VAL A 23 -9.63 8.42 -8.27
C VAL A 23 -10.42 9.55 -7.60
N SER A 24 -11.53 9.22 -6.93
CA SER A 24 -12.37 10.15 -6.18
C SER A 24 -11.65 10.79 -4.98
N MET A 25 -10.96 9.99 -4.16
CA MET A 25 -10.28 10.46 -2.95
C MET A 25 -9.03 11.29 -3.29
N GLU A 26 -8.33 10.96 -4.37
CA GLU A 26 -7.21 11.76 -4.84
C GLU A 26 -7.65 13.12 -5.40
N ARG A 27 -8.77 13.16 -6.13
CA ARG A 27 -9.39 14.41 -6.60
C ARG A 27 -9.86 15.28 -5.44
N ALA A 28 -10.51 14.70 -4.44
CA ALA A 28 -10.95 15.42 -3.24
C ALA A 28 -9.77 16.05 -2.49
N ARG A 29 -8.66 15.31 -2.30
CA ARG A 29 -7.43 15.85 -1.69
C ARG A 29 -6.76 16.95 -2.52
N LYS A 30 -6.85 16.88 -3.86
CA LYS A 30 -6.35 17.95 -4.73
C LYS A 30 -7.23 19.20 -4.60
N ALA A 31 -8.55 19.05 -4.57
CA ALA A 31 -9.49 20.15 -4.37
C ALA A 31 -9.33 20.82 -2.99
N ALA A 32 -9.23 20.05 -1.90
CA ALA A 32 -8.99 20.58 -0.56
C ALA A 32 -7.67 21.37 -0.49
N ARG A 33 -6.58 20.85 -1.08
CA ARG A 33 -5.30 21.57 -1.15
C ARG A 33 -5.37 22.86 -1.97
N LEU A 34 -6.12 22.88 -3.08
CA LEU A 34 -6.33 24.08 -3.87
C LEU A 34 -7.12 25.14 -3.10
N LEU A 35 -8.16 24.72 -2.36
CA LEU A 35 -8.93 25.62 -1.50
C LEU A 35 -8.08 26.20 -0.36
N LEU A 36 -7.24 25.37 0.29
CA LEU A 36 -6.27 25.85 1.29
C LEU A 36 -5.25 26.80 0.69
N ALA A 37 -4.72 26.51 -0.49
CA ALA A 37 -3.78 27.39 -1.17
C ALA A 37 -4.45 28.74 -1.52
N GLY A 38 -5.70 28.72 -2.01
CA GLY A 38 -6.48 29.93 -2.27
C GLY A 38 -6.73 30.76 -1.01
N GLY A 39 -7.07 30.11 0.11
CA GLY A 39 -7.18 30.75 1.42
C GLY A 39 -5.86 31.34 1.90
N GLY A 40 -4.74 30.63 1.73
CA GLY A 40 -3.41 31.11 2.07
C GLY A 40 -3.00 32.35 1.27
N VAL A 41 -3.26 32.37 -0.04
CA VAL A 41 -3.01 33.53 -0.90
C VAL A 41 -3.82 34.75 -0.46
N CYS A 42 -5.10 34.56 -0.12
CA CYS A 42 -5.95 35.63 0.40
C CYS A 42 -5.44 36.16 1.76
N PHE A 43 -4.88 35.29 2.61
CA PHE A 43 -4.29 35.69 3.89
C PHE A 43 -3.01 36.51 3.70
N VAL A 44 -2.16 36.14 2.74
CA VAL A 44 -0.95 36.92 2.39
C VAL A 44 -1.33 38.29 1.82
N LEU A 45 -2.35 38.36 0.95
CA LEU A 45 -2.89 39.62 0.41
C LEU A 45 -3.43 40.53 1.52
N LEU A 46 -4.11 39.97 2.51
CA LEU A 46 -4.52 40.68 3.72
C LEU A 46 -3.34 41.26 4.50
N GLY A 47 -2.29 40.46 4.70
CA GLY A 47 -1.06 40.92 5.36
C GLY A 47 -0.40 42.08 4.62
N ALA A 48 -0.34 42.01 3.29
CA ALA A 48 0.19 43.09 2.46
C ALA A 48 -0.68 44.36 2.54
N LEU A 49 -2.01 44.24 2.54
CA LEU A 49 -2.94 45.36 2.71
C LEU A 49 -2.81 46.00 4.10
N ALA A 50 -2.59 45.21 5.15
CA ALA A 50 -2.38 45.72 6.51
C ALA A 50 -1.08 46.52 6.65
N LEU A 51 0.00 46.05 6.00
CA LEU A 51 1.27 46.78 5.93
C LEU A 51 1.13 48.08 5.13
N TRP A 52 0.38 48.06 4.02
CA TRP A 52 0.10 49.24 3.21
C TRP A 52 -0.76 50.27 3.94
N HIS A 53 -1.76 49.81 4.70
CA HIS A 53 -2.62 50.68 5.50
C HIS A 53 -1.84 51.42 6.59
N LYS A 54 -0.79 50.80 7.17
CA LYS A 54 0.13 51.48 8.10
C LYS A 54 0.95 52.60 7.44
N ALA A 55 1.20 52.52 6.14
CA ALA A 55 1.99 53.52 5.40
C ALA A 55 1.12 54.66 4.83
N ALA A 56 -0.10 54.36 4.37
CA ALA A 56 -1.03 55.34 3.81
C ALA A 56 -2.50 54.93 4.09
N PRO A 57 -3.13 55.50 5.13
CA PRO A 57 -4.49 55.10 5.52
C PRO A 57 -5.54 55.66 4.55
N ALA A 58 -6.28 54.78 3.89
CA ALA A 58 -7.44 55.12 3.06
C ALA A 58 -8.70 54.35 3.51
N PRO A 59 -9.89 54.97 3.53
CA PRO A 59 -11.12 54.35 4.05
C PRO A 59 -11.62 53.16 3.20
N LEU A 60 -11.31 53.14 1.90
CA LEU A 60 -11.67 52.05 0.99
C LEU A 60 -10.90 50.74 1.30
N GLN A 61 -9.72 50.82 1.91
CA GLN A 61 -8.89 49.64 2.22
C GLN A 61 -9.52 48.74 3.29
N GLN A 62 -10.28 49.31 4.24
CA GLN A 62 -10.93 48.55 5.31
C GLN A 62 -12.02 47.62 4.76
N HIS A 63 -12.77 48.06 3.75
CA HIS A 63 -13.85 47.27 3.15
C HIS A 63 -13.27 46.09 2.37
N VAL A 64 -12.19 46.33 1.62
CA VAL A 64 -11.45 45.28 0.89
C VAL A 64 -10.85 44.25 1.84
N ALA A 65 -10.29 44.68 2.97
CA ALA A 65 -9.75 43.77 3.99
C ALA A 65 -10.84 42.87 4.61
N ILE A 66 -12.00 43.41 4.95
CA ILE A 66 -13.11 42.61 5.50
C ILE A 66 -13.56 41.54 4.49
N VAL A 67 -13.67 41.90 3.20
CA VAL A 67 -14.03 40.94 2.14
C VAL A 67 -13.01 39.81 2.04
N PHE A 68 -11.71 40.12 2.01
CA PHE A 68 -10.68 39.08 1.98
C PHE A 68 -10.69 38.21 3.24
N TYR A 69 -10.98 38.78 4.41
CA TYR A 69 -11.05 38.02 5.67
C TYR A 69 -12.23 37.05 5.69
N VAL A 70 -13.39 37.47 5.19
CA VAL A 70 -14.53 36.55 5.02
C VAL A 70 -14.19 35.45 4.02
N LEU A 71 -13.49 35.78 2.94
CA LEU A 71 -13.07 34.81 1.92
C LEU A 71 -12.07 33.76 2.45
N THR A 72 -11.10 34.18 3.27
CA THR A 72 -10.11 33.27 3.89
C THR A 72 -10.79 32.28 4.84
N VAL A 73 -11.70 32.77 5.68
CA VAL A 73 -12.47 31.93 6.62
C VAL A 73 -13.36 30.96 5.84
N LEU A 74 -14.03 31.43 4.79
CA LEU A 74 -14.89 30.60 3.95
C LEU A 74 -14.12 29.48 3.24
N PHE A 75 -12.96 29.79 2.62
CA PHE A 75 -12.13 28.77 1.97
C PHE A 75 -11.53 27.76 2.95
N SER A 76 -11.18 28.20 4.16
CA SER A 76 -10.65 27.33 5.21
C SER A 76 -11.72 26.34 5.70
N LEU A 77 -12.95 26.83 5.94
CA LEU A 77 -14.09 25.99 6.31
C LEU A 77 -14.48 25.00 5.21
N LEU A 78 -14.53 25.47 3.96
CA LEU A 78 -14.80 24.61 2.80
C LEU A 78 -13.76 23.49 2.67
N SER A 79 -12.47 23.81 2.81
CA SER A 79 -11.43 22.77 2.75
C SER A 79 -11.57 21.73 3.85
N LEU A 80 -11.99 22.13 5.05
CA LEU A 80 -12.15 21.20 6.17
C LEU A 80 -13.27 20.20 5.91
N ILE A 81 -14.33 20.62 5.20
CA ILE A 81 -15.53 19.80 4.95
C ILE A 81 -15.35 18.87 3.74
N VAL A 82 -14.53 19.25 2.75
CA VAL A 82 -14.32 18.48 1.51
C VAL A 82 -13.78 17.06 1.79
N GLU A 83 -12.83 16.90 2.71
CA GLU A 83 -12.26 15.57 3.01
C GLU A 83 -13.26 14.63 3.72
N PRO A 84 -13.95 15.04 4.81
CA PRO A 84 -15.01 14.24 5.42
C PRO A 84 -16.14 13.87 4.45
N VAL A 85 -16.61 14.82 3.64
CA VAL A 85 -17.70 14.57 2.67
C VAL A 85 -17.25 13.56 1.61
N ALA A 86 -16.03 13.68 1.09
CA ALA A 86 -15.47 12.70 0.16
C ALA A 86 -15.35 11.31 0.80
N GLY A 87 -14.93 11.25 2.08
CA GLY A 87 -14.87 10.01 2.85
C GLY A 87 -16.25 9.35 3.00
N ILE A 88 -17.28 10.14 3.33
CA ILE A 88 -18.66 9.65 3.45
C ILE A 88 -19.18 9.13 2.10
N VAL A 89 -18.97 9.88 1.01
CA VAL A 89 -19.38 9.46 -0.34
C VAL A 89 -18.69 8.15 -0.74
N GLN A 90 -17.40 7.99 -0.42
CA GLN A 90 -16.68 6.76 -0.68
C GLN A 90 -17.21 5.59 0.18
N MET A 91 -17.56 5.87 1.44
CA MET A 91 -18.18 4.88 2.33
C MET A 91 -19.59 4.47 1.91
N PHE A 92 -20.28 5.23 1.06
CA PHE A 92 -21.51 4.77 0.41
C PHE A 92 -21.23 4.02 -0.89
N ARG A 93 -20.21 4.44 -1.66
CA ARG A 93 -19.82 3.83 -2.93
C ARG A 93 -19.00 2.55 -2.79
N TRP A 94 -18.49 2.24 -1.60
CA TRP A 94 -17.64 1.08 -1.35
C TRP A 94 -18.24 -0.22 -1.90
N LYS A 95 -19.54 -0.49 -1.69
CA LYS A 95 -20.18 -1.71 -2.20
C LYS A 95 -20.04 -1.81 -3.72
N SER A 96 -20.31 -0.71 -4.43
CA SER A 96 -20.18 -0.66 -5.89
C SER A 96 -18.73 -0.77 -6.36
N GLU A 97 -17.79 -0.15 -5.64
CA GLU A 97 -16.36 -0.18 -5.96
C GLU A 97 -15.75 -1.56 -5.69
N THR A 98 -16.13 -2.20 -4.59
CA THR A 98 -15.76 -3.58 -4.26
C THR A 98 -16.32 -4.55 -5.28
N LEU A 99 -17.61 -4.46 -5.63
CA LEU A 99 -18.20 -5.31 -6.66
C LEU A 99 -17.49 -5.15 -8.00
N ASN A 100 -17.27 -3.91 -8.45
CA ASN A 100 -16.56 -3.65 -9.70
C ASN A 100 -15.10 -4.15 -9.67
N THR A 101 -14.45 -4.07 -8.51
CA THR A 101 -13.10 -4.63 -8.31
C THR A 101 -13.11 -6.15 -8.44
N ILE A 102 -14.03 -6.82 -7.75
CA ILE A 102 -14.18 -8.28 -7.82
C ILE A 102 -14.52 -8.73 -9.24
N THR A 103 -15.45 -8.06 -9.93
CA THR A 103 -15.81 -8.39 -11.31
C THR A 103 -14.60 -8.28 -12.24
N ARG A 104 -13.80 -7.22 -12.09
CA ARG A 104 -12.57 -7.04 -12.89
C ARG A 104 -11.49 -8.05 -12.55
N GLU A 105 -11.37 -8.42 -11.28
CA GLU A 105 -10.46 -9.47 -10.82
C GLU A 105 -10.83 -10.81 -11.47
N VAL A 106 -12.10 -11.21 -11.40
CA VAL A 106 -12.63 -12.41 -12.07
C VAL A 106 -12.40 -12.36 -13.58
N GLU A 107 -12.70 -11.24 -14.24
CA GLU A 107 -12.49 -11.09 -15.69
C GLU A 107 -11.00 -11.20 -16.08
N THR A 108 -10.10 -10.68 -15.24
CA THR A 108 -8.65 -10.76 -15.46
C THR A 108 -8.14 -12.17 -15.24
N ASP A 109 -8.59 -12.82 -14.17
CA ASP A 109 -8.23 -14.20 -13.84
C ASP A 109 -8.75 -15.17 -14.90
N GLU A 110 -9.95 -14.94 -15.43
CA GLU A 110 -10.51 -15.74 -16.52
C GLU A 110 -9.70 -15.57 -17.82
N LYS A 111 -9.30 -14.34 -18.18
CA LYS A 111 -8.39 -14.10 -19.32
C LYS A 111 -7.06 -14.84 -19.14
N HIS A 112 -6.52 -14.86 -17.93
CA HIS A 112 -5.30 -15.61 -17.63
C HIS A 112 -5.52 -17.12 -17.70
N ALA A 113 -6.64 -17.62 -17.18
CA ALA A 113 -7.02 -19.03 -17.27
C ALA A 113 -7.16 -19.50 -18.72
N LEU A 114 -7.70 -18.66 -19.62
CA LEU A 114 -7.80 -18.98 -21.05
C LEU A 114 -6.43 -19.21 -21.71
N LEU A 115 -5.37 -18.50 -21.28
CA LEU A 115 -4.01 -18.73 -21.77
C LEU A 115 -3.47 -20.11 -21.37
N LEU A 116 -3.96 -20.64 -20.26
CA LEU A 116 -3.60 -21.97 -19.73
C LEU A 116 -4.50 -23.09 -20.26
N ALA A 117 -5.64 -22.75 -20.87
CA ALA A 117 -6.62 -23.71 -21.38
C ALA A 117 -6.11 -24.60 -22.53
N GLY A 118 -4.98 -24.26 -23.17
CA GLY A 118 -4.35 -25.07 -24.22
C GLY A 118 -3.46 -26.21 -23.72
N TYR A 119 -3.15 -26.27 -22.42
CA TYR A 119 -2.23 -27.27 -21.86
C TYR A 119 -2.94 -28.52 -21.35
N ASP A 120 -2.25 -29.67 -21.33
CA ASP A 120 -2.82 -30.94 -20.87
C ASP A 120 -3.03 -30.99 -19.35
N ASP A 121 -4.11 -31.65 -18.87
CA ASP A 121 -4.44 -31.77 -17.44
C ASP A 121 -3.24 -32.28 -16.61
N SER A 122 -2.50 -33.28 -17.11
CA SER A 122 -1.33 -33.84 -16.41
C SER A 122 -0.18 -32.82 -16.28
N THR A 123 -0.04 -31.93 -17.25
CA THR A 123 1.00 -30.88 -17.25
C THR A 123 0.64 -29.77 -16.27
N LEU A 124 -0.65 -29.38 -16.19
CA LEU A 124 -1.15 -28.42 -15.22
C LEU A 124 -1.03 -28.97 -13.78
N GLU A 125 -1.40 -30.23 -13.54
CA GLU A 125 -1.26 -30.85 -12.21
C GLU A 125 0.19 -30.94 -11.75
N TYR A 126 1.11 -31.28 -12.66
CA TYR A 126 2.53 -31.29 -12.34
C TYR A 126 3.05 -29.89 -12.01
N ALA A 127 2.66 -28.88 -12.79
CA ALA A 127 3.02 -27.48 -12.52
C ALA A 127 2.47 -27.01 -11.16
N ARG A 128 1.22 -27.36 -10.83
CA ARG A 128 0.60 -27.11 -9.52
C ARG A 128 1.43 -27.71 -8.40
N HIS A 129 1.83 -28.98 -8.52
CA HIS A 129 2.63 -29.67 -7.51
C HIS A 129 3.99 -28.98 -7.28
N VAL A 130 4.69 -28.60 -8.36
CA VAL A 130 5.98 -27.90 -8.27
C VAL A 130 5.83 -26.54 -7.59
N LEU A 131 4.80 -25.77 -7.93
CA LEU A 131 4.53 -24.46 -7.33
C LEU A 131 4.15 -24.60 -5.85
N GLN A 132 3.29 -25.56 -5.49
CA GLN A 132 2.93 -25.86 -4.10
C GLN A 132 4.14 -26.27 -3.27
N LEU A 133 5.04 -27.10 -3.81
CA LEU A 133 6.31 -27.42 -3.16
C LEU A 133 7.16 -26.18 -2.93
N LYS A 134 7.19 -25.25 -3.90
CA LYS A 134 7.93 -23.99 -3.76
C LYS A 134 7.33 -23.10 -2.67
N VAL A 135 6.01 -22.96 -2.63
CA VAL A 135 5.27 -22.24 -1.57
C VAL A 135 5.60 -22.83 -0.21
N LYS A 136 5.46 -24.15 -0.03
CA LYS A 136 5.78 -24.84 1.24
C LYS A 136 7.23 -24.64 1.68
N ARG A 137 8.18 -24.68 0.74
CA ARG A 137 9.60 -24.44 1.04
C ARG A 137 9.88 -22.99 1.44
N LEU A 138 9.20 -22.01 0.83
CA LEU A 138 9.32 -20.61 1.24
C LEU A 138 8.69 -20.37 2.60
N ASP A 139 7.53 -20.98 2.85
CA ASP A 139 6.84 -20.90 4.14
C ASP A 139 7.67 -21.52 5.26
N ALA A 140 8.22 -22.72 5.05
CA ALA A 140 9.10 -23.38 6.02
C ALA A 140 10.34 -22.55 6.33
N ARG A 141 10.95 -21.89 5.33
CA ARG A 141 12.08 -20.97 5.54
C ARG A 141 11.64 -19.72 6.30
N ALA A 142 10.49 -19.15 5.98
CA ALA A 142 9.97 -18.00 6.70
C ALA A 142 9.71 -18.36 8.17
N VAL A 143 9.07 -19.49 8.43
CA VAL A 143 8.78 -19.98 9.79
C VAL A 143 10.06 -20.30 10.56
N SER A 144 11.06 -20.94 9.92
CA SER A 144 12.31 -21.30 10.60
C SER A 144 13.14 -20.09 11.02
N PHE A 145 13.10 -18.99 10.26
CA PHE A 145 13.87 -17.78 10.57
C PHE A 145 13.10 -16.74 11.39
N PHE A 146 11.77 -16.69 11.27
CA PHE A 146 10.97 -15.56 11.77
C PHE A 146 9.79 -15.94 12.66
N GLY A 147 9.44 -17.23 12.75
CA GLY A 147 8.19 -17.70 13.33
C GLY A 147 7.00 -17.53 12.37
N GLY A 148 5.77 -17.69 12.87
CA GLY A 148 4.56 -17.55 12.06
C GLY A 148 4.46 -16.17 11.39
N GLY A 149 3.66 -16.05 10.32
CA GLY A 149 3.56 -14.81 9.53
C GLY A 149 3.13 -13.54 10.29
N THR A 150 2.65 -13.67 11.54
CA THR A 150 2.34 -12.57 12.47
C THR A 150 3.54 -12.13 13.31
N ALA A 151 4.51 -13.03 13.55
CA ALA A 151 5.70 -12.76 14.33
C ALA A 151 6.59 -11.69 13.66
N ALA A 152 6.63 -11.66 12.33
CA ALA A 152 7.27 -10.61 11.57
C ALA A 152 6.79 -9.20 11.95
N TYR A 153 5.47 -9.00 11.99
CA TYR A 153 4.85 -7.72 12.34
C TYR A 153 5.05 -7.38 13.81
N ALA A 154 4.97 -8.38 14.69
CA ALA A 154 5.25 -8.21 16.12
C ALA A 154 6.70 -7.77 16.36
N LEU A 155 7.68 -8.42 15.71
CA LEU A 155 9.09 -8.04 15.80
C LEU A 155 9.33 -6.63 15.26
N LEU A 156 8.66 -6.24 14.16
CA LEU A 156 8.74 -4.87 13.63
C LEU A 156 8.19 -3.86 14.65
N ALA A 157 7.01 -4.12 15.21
CA ALA A 157 6.41 -3.27 16.23
C ALA A 157 7.33 -3.12 17.45
N VAL A 158 7.91 -4.23 17.94
CA VAL A 158 8.88 -4.22 19.04
C VAL A 158 10.11 -3.39 18.69
N THR A 159 10.66 -3.52 17.48
CA THR A 159 11.83 -2.70 17.08
C THR A 159 11.52 -1.20 17.10
N LEU A 160 10.35 -0.80 16.61
CA LEU A 160 9.94 0.61 16.59
C LEU A 160 9.66 1.14 17.99
N SER A 161 9.02 0.34 18.85
CA SER A 161 8.79 0.70 20.26
C SER A 161 10.11 0.85 21.01
N ASN A 162 11.06 -0.07 20.84
CA ASN A 162 12.37 0.01 21.50
C ASN A 162 13.17 1.24 21.07
N ILE A 163 13.11 1.63 19.78
CA ILE A 163 13.75 2.88 19.32
C ILE A 163 13.09 4.10 19.97
N LYS A 164 11.76 4.10 20.10
CA LYS A 164 11.01 5.19 20.75
C LYS A 164 11.40 5.31 22.22
N ASP A 165 11.45 4.20 22.95
CA ASP A 165 11.74 4.17 24.38
C ASP A 165 13.20 4.54 24.68
N ALA A 166 14.13 4.27 23.76
CA ALA A 166 15.54 4.64 23.89
C ALA A 166 15.83 6.13 23.63
N GLY A 167 14.84 6.95 23.28
CA GLY A 167 15.01 8.38 22.96
C GLY A 167 14.74 8.75 21.50
N GLY A 168 14.17 7.84 20.71
CA GLY A 168 13.70 8.07 19.36
C GLY A 168 14.81 8.19 18.31
N LEU A 169 14.47 8.79 17.16
CA LEU A 169 15.41 9.02 16.06
C LEU A 169 16.68 9.79 16.48
N PRO A 170 16.63 10.82 17.35
CA PRO A 170 17.83 11.53 17.77
C PRO A 170 18.86 10.64 18.48
N TRP A 171 18.39 9.73 19.34
CA TRP A 171 19.26 8.75 20.00
C TRP A 171 19.88 7.76 19.00
N LEU A 172 19.09 7.27 18.04
CA LEU A 172 19.58 6.36 17.00
C LEU A 172 20.64 7.04 16.12
N GLN A 173 20.40 8.28 15.70
CA GLN A 173 21.35 9.06 14.91
C GLN A 173 22.64 9.30 15.68
N SER A 174 22.54 9.77 16.93
CA SER A 174 23.70 10.01 17.80
C SER A 174 24.52 8.73 18.02
N THR A 175 23.84 7.59 18.22
CA THR A 175 24.50 6.29 18.43
C THR A 175 25.20 5.80 17.16
N LEU A 176 24.58 5.98 15.98
CA LEU A 176 25.19 5.63 14.69
C LEU A 176 26.38 6.52 14.33
N THR A 177 26.31 7.83 14.61
CA THR A 177 27.41 8.76 14.34
C THR A 177 28.56 8.60 15.31
N SER A 178 28.29 8.24 16.56
CA SER A 178 29.31 8.02 17.59
C SER A 178 30.03 6.68 17.43
N GLY A 179 29.37 5.67 16.87
CA GLY A 179 29.99 4.38 16.52
C GLY A 179 30.44 3.54 17.72
N PHE A 180 31.39 2.61 17.48
CA PHE A 180 31.98 1.73 18.47
C PHE A 180 33.06 2.45 19.31
N VAL A 181 32.63 3.32 20.21
CA VAL A 181 33.50 3.99 21.20
C VAL A 181 33.22 3.41 22.58
N SER A 182 34.23 3.36 23.46
CA SER A 182 34.15 2.75 24.80
C SER A 182 33.02 3.30 25.68
N GLY A 183 32.62 4.57 25.50
CA GLY A 183 31.47 5.18 26.20
C GLY A 183 30.09 4.89 25.59
N ASN A 184 30.04 4.33 24.37
CA ASN A 184 28.80 4.11 23.61
C ASN A 184 28.59 2.62 23.22
N PHE A 185 29.45 1.72 23.70
CA PHE A 185 29.44 0.30 23.35
C PHE A 185 28.08 -0.36 23.56
N LEU A 186 27.43 -0.09 24.71
CA LEU A 186 26.14 -0.69 25.05
C LEU A 186 25.03 -0.21 24.11
N ASN A 187 24.95 1.09 23.82
CA ASN A 187 23.97 1.63 22.88
C ASN A 187 24.20 1.07 21.47
N THR A 188 25.46 0.97 21.04
CA THR A 188 25.81 0.37 19.76
C THR A 188 25.37 -1.10 19.73
N ALA A 189 25.64 -1.90 20.77
CA ALA A 189 25.17 -3.29 20.85
C ALA A 189 23.63 -3.39 20.77
N ILE A 190 22.90 -2.49 21.44
CA ILE A 190 21.42 -2.43 21.37
C ILE A 190 20.96 -2.09 19.94
N VAL A 191 21.58 -1.10 19.28
CA VAL A 191 21.25 -0.74 17.89
C VAL A 191 21.50 -1.91 16.93
N TRP A 192 22.57 -2.67 17.13
CA TRP A 192 22.84 -3.88 16.33
C TRP A 192 21.78 -4.97 16.58
N GLY A 193 21.35 -5.17 17.83
CA GLY A 193 20.23 -6.07 18.15
C GLY A 193 18.92 -5.65 17.48
N ILE A 194 18.59 -4.35 17.53
CA ILE A 194 17.41 -3.78 16.85
C ILE A 194 17.53 -3.96 15.33
N ALA A 195 18.69 -3.67 14.75
CA ALA A 195 18.93 -3.82 13.31
C ALA A 195 18.81 -5.27 12.83
N LEU A 196 19.28 -6.23 13.64
CA LEU A 196 19.12 -7.66 13.37
C LEU A 196 17.63 -8.03 13.36
N VAL A 197 16.89 -7.69 14.41
CA VAL A 197 15.45 -8.01 14.50
C VAL A 197 14.64 -7.33 13.39
N PHE A 198 14.97 -6.08 13.06
CA PHE A 198 14.36 -5.33 11.97
C PHE A 198 14.64 -5.98 10.61
N GLY A 199 15.91 -6.31 10.33
CA GLY A 199 16.32 -6.98 9.10
C GLY A 199 15.64 -8.34 8.93
N LEU A 200 15.51 -9.09 10.03
CA LEU A 200 14.76 -10.34 10.03
C LEU A 200 13.28 -10.11 9.67
N SER A 201 12.62 -9.16 10.34
CA SER A 201 11.22 -8.83 10.06
C SER A 201 10.99 -8.46 8.58
N VAL A 202 11.79 -7.54 8.03
CA VAL A 202 11.66 -7.11 6.63
C VAL A 202 11.95 -8.27 5.66
N GLY A 203 12.95 -9.10 5.94
CA GLY A 203 13.28 -10.28 5.13
C GLY A 203 12.12 -11.28 5.04
N SER A 204 11.41 -11.49 6.15
CA SER A 204 10.23 -12.35 6.20
C SER A 204 9.06 -11.82 5.34
N MET A 205 8.83 -10.50 5.36
CA MET A 205 7.78 -9.86 4.56
C MET A 205 8.10 -9.98 3.08
N ALA A 206 9.36 -9.81 2.69
CA ALA A 206 9.80 -9.99 1.31
C ALA A 206 9.55 -11.43 0.82
N LEU A 207 9.84 -12.44 1.64
CA LEU A 207 9.55 -13.84 1.30
C LEU A 207 8.04 -14.09 1.14
N LYS A 208 7.21 -13.46 1.99
CA LYS A 208 5.75 -13.57 1.92
C LYS A 208 5.17 -12.96 0.63
N VAL A 209 5.76 -11.85 0.14
CA VAL A 209 5.39 -11.26 -1.16
C VAL A 209 5.70 -12.23 -2.31
N VAL A 210 6.87 -12.86 -2.28
CA VAL A 210 7.25 -13.85 -3.30
C VAL A 210 6.34 -15.10 -3.22
N GLN A 211 6.04 -15.56 -2.01
CA GLN A 211 5.12 -16.68 -1.77
C GLN A 211 3.72 -16.37 -2.34
N SER A 212 3.20 -15.17 -2.09
CA SER A 212 1.89 -14.74 -2.61
C SER A 212 1.82 -14.80 -4.14
N ARG A 213 2.90 -14.48 -4.86
CA ARG A 213 2.94 -14.65 -6.32
C ARG A 213 2.78 -16.11 -6.75
N TYR A 214 3.45 -17.04 -6.07
CA TYR A 214 3.32 -18.47 -6.40
C TYR A 214 1.96 -19.05 -6.01
N VAL A 215 1.36 -18.55 -4.92
CA VAL A 215 -0.02 -18.92 -4.53
C VAL A 215 -1.01 -18.51 -5.62
N TYR A 216 -0.91 -17.28 -6.13
CA TYR A 216 -1.75 -16.81 -7.23
C TYR A 216 -1.61 -17.69 -8.50
N GLN A 217 -0.39 -18.11 -8.84
CA GLN A 217 -0.16 -19.03 -9.96
C GLN A 217 -0.80 -20.41 -9.75
N VAL A 218 -0.87 -20.88 -8.50
CA VAL A 218 -1.57 -22.12 -8.15
C VAL A 218 -3.08 -21.94 -8.28
N GLU A 219 -3.63 -20.82 -7.79
CA GLU A 219 -5.05 -20.49 -7.91
C GLU A 219 -5.52 -20.43 -9.37
N LEU A 220 -4.71 -19.83 -10.27
CA LEU A 220 -4.99 -19.83 -11.71
C LEU A 220 -5.06 -21.24 -12.31
N ILE A 221 -4.16 -22.15 -11.90
CA ILE A 221 -4.20 -23.55 -12.36
C ILE A 221 -5.45 -24.26 -11.83
N GLU A 222 -5.80 -24.02 -10.56
CA GLU A 222 -7.00 -24.60 -9.95
C GLU A 222 -8.28 -24.13 -10.63
N LEU A 223 -8.36 -22.85 -11.03
CA LEU A 223 -9.47 -22.29 -11.80
C LEU A 223 -9.65 -23.00 -13.14
N VAL A 224 -8.55 -23.24 -13.89
CA VAL A 224 -8.59 -23.96 -15.18
C VAL A 224 -9.05 -25.40 -15.01
N LEU A 225 -8.51 -26.10 -14.01
CA LEU A 225 -8.90 -27.49 -13.72
C LEU A 225 -10.37 -27.58 -13.31
N LEU A 226 -10.86 -26.63 -12.50
CA LEU A 226 -12.26 -26.53 -12.09
C LEU A 226 -13.20 -26.30 -13.29
N HIS A 227 -12.85 -25.41 -14.21
CA HIS A 227 -13.64 -25.19 -15.43
C HIS A 227 -13.77 -26.48 -16.26
N ARG A 228 -12.69 -27.27 -16.35
CA ARG A 228 -12.69 -28.54 -17.07
C ARG A 228 -13.50 -29.63 -16.37
N THR A 229 -13.45 -29.72 -15.04
CA THR A 229 -14.28 -30.69 -14.31
C THR A 229 -15.76 -30.37 -14.45
N MET A 230 -16.15 -29.09 -14.36
CA MET A 230 -17.53 -28.64 -14.60
C MET A 230 -17.97 -28.91 -16.05
N ALA A 231 -17.14 -28.64 -17.05
CA ALA A 231 -17.45 -28.93 -18.45
C ALA A 231 -17.61 -30.44 -18.73
N LYS A 232 -16.78 -31.28 -18.10
CA LYS A 232 -16.90 -32.75 -18.19
C LYS A 232 -18.19 -33.25 -17.52
N ALA A 233 -18.60 -32.65 -16.41
CA ALA A 233 -19.85 -32.98 -15.71
C ALA A 233 -21.08 -32.59 -16.53
N ALA A 234 -21.09 -31.40 -17.13
CA ALA A 234 -22.18 -30.93 -17.99
C ALA A 234 -22.38 -31.78 -19.26
N LYS A 235 -21.33 -32.42 -19.78
CA LYS A 235 -21.41 -33.36 -20.92
C LYS A 235 -21.91 -34.76 -20.53
N ARG A 236 -21.96 -35.07 -19.24
CA ARG A 236 -22.41 -36.38 -18.71
C ARG A 236 -23.86 -36.33 -18.19
N ALA A 237 -24.42 -35.14 -18.02
CA ALA A 237 -25.84 -34.90 -17.72
C ALA A 237 -26.65 -34.83 -19.01
#